data_AF-A0A8J3S9D1-F1
#
_entry.id   AF-A0A8J3S9D1-F1
#
_cell.length_a   1.000
_cell.length_b   1.000
_cell.length_c   1.000
_cell.angle_alpha   90.00
_cell.angle_beta   90.00
_cell.angle_gamma   90.00
#
_symmetry.space_group_name_H-M   'P 1'
#
loop_
_entity.id
_entity.type
_entity.pdbx_description
1 polymer ?
#
loop_
_entity_poly.entity_id
_entity_poly.type
_entity_poly.pdbx_seq_one_letter_code
_entity_poly.pdbx_strand_id
1 'polypeptide(L)' 'MIRVLVALAVGAVLAVGASAAVLNVAAPTPEPPNRPLYNYGDK' A
#
# COMPACT_ATOMS: atom_id res chain seq x y z
N MET A 1 -1.03 -33.66 -12.68
CA MET A 1 -1.58 -32.86 -11.57
C MET A 1 -0.55 -31.94 -10.91
N ILE A 2 0.62 -32.42 -10.46
CA ILE A 2 1.64 -31.57 -9.78
C ILE A 2 2.03 -30.31 -10.58
N ARG A 3 2.24 -30.43 -11.90
CA ARG A 3 2.57 -29.29 -12.77
C ARG A 3 1.50 -28.18 -12.77
N VAL A 4 0.23 -28.56 -12.64
CA VAL A 4 -0.90 -27.62 -12.59
C VAL A 4 -0.94 -26.91 -11.24
N LEU A 5 -0.66 -27.62 -10.15
CA LEU A 5 -0.56 -27.03 -8.81
C LEU A 5 0.58 -26.03 -8.72
N VAL A 6 1.73 -26.33 -9.32
CA VAL A 6 2.87 -25.40 -9.38
C VAL A 6 2.51 -24.16 -10.19
N ALA A 7 1.87 -24.32 -11.36
CA ALA A 7 1.44 -23.19 -12.17
C ALA A 7 0.43 -22.28 -11.42
N LEU A 8 -0.51 -22.88 -10.68
CA LEU A 8 -1.45 -22.14 -9.83
C LEU A 8 -0.74 -21.40 -8.70
N ALA A 9 0.23 -22.03 -8.03
CA ALA A 9 0.99 -21.39 -6.96
C ALA A 9 1.80 -20.19 -7.47
N VAL A 10 2.47 -20.34 -8.62
CA VAL A 10 3.23 -19.25 -9.25
C VAL A 10 2.30 -18.11 -9.67
N GLY A 11 1.15 -18.42 -10.28
CA GLY A 11 0.15 -17.42 -10.65
C GLY A 11 -0.39 -16.67 -9.44
N ALA A 12 -0.68 -17.38 -8.34
CA ALA A 12 -1.16 -16.77 -7.10
C ALA A 12 -0.12 -15.81 -6.49
N VAL A 13 1.15 -16.22 -6.42
CA VAL A 13 2.23 -15.37 -5.91
C VAL A 13 2.38 -14.10 -6.76
N LEU A 14 2.33 -14.23 -8.09
CA LEU A 14 2.46 -13.08 -8.98
C LEU A 14 1.29 -12.09 -8.83
N ALA A 15 0.06 -12.60 -8.70
CA ALA A 15 -1.14 -11.78 -8.51
C ALA A 15 -1.14 -11.02 -7.18
N VAL A 16 -0.72 -11.68 -6.10
CA VAL A 16 -0.57 -11.06 -4.77
C VAL A 16 0.51 -9.98 -4.80
N GLY A 17 1.67 -10.26 -5.42
CA GLY A 17 2.76 -9.29 -5.56
C GLY A 17 2.35 -8.04 -6.32
N ALA A 18 1.62 -8.19 -7.44
CA ALA A 18 1.09 -7.06 -8.20
C ALA A 18 0.09 -6.21 -7.38
N SER A 19 -0.80 -6.86 -6.64
CA SER A 19 -1.81 -6.17 -5.82
C SER A 19 -1.16 -5.36 -4.69
N ALA A 20 -0.16 -5.92 -4.01
CA ALA A 20 0.59 -5.23 -2.96
C ALA A 20 1.39 -4.03 -3.49
N ALA A 21 1.97 -4.15 -4.68
CA ALA A 21 2.68 -3.05 -5.33
C ALA A 21 1.74 -1.85 -5.61
N VAL A 22 0.54 -2.12 -6.12
CA VAL A 22 -0.47 -1.07 -6.38
C VAL A 22 -0.88 -0.38 -5.08
N LEU A 23 -1.09 -1.11 -4.00
CA LEU A 23 -1.48 -0.54 -2.71
C LEU A 23 -0.40 0.37 -2.10
N ASN A 24 0.88 0.02 -2.26
CA ASN A 24 1.98 0.87 -1.80
C ASN A 24 2.12 2.15 -2.62
N VAL A 25 1.85 2.10 -3.93
CA VAL A 25 1.89 3.29 -4.81
C VAL A 25 0.67 4.17 -4.59
N ALA A 26 -0.50 3.57 -4.41
CA ALA A 26 -1.75 4.28 -4.16
C ALA A 26 -1.94 4.69 -2.68
N ALA A 27 -0.94 4.45 -1.83
CA ALA A 27 -1.02 4.82 -0.43
C ALA A 27 -1.28 6.33 -0.32
N PRO A 28 -2.30 6.75 0.45
CA PRO A 28 -2.61 8.16 0.62
C PRO A 28 -1.40 8.88 1.22
N THR A 29 -1.11 10.06 0.69
CA THR A 29 -0.05 10.92 1.22
C THR A 29 -0.32 11.19 2.70
N PRO A 30 0.69 11.11 3.59
CA PRO A 30 0.51 11.42 5.00
C PRO A 30 -0.15 12.79 5.16
N GLU A 31 -1.20 12.86 5.98
CA GLU A 31 -1.86 14.13 6.28
C GLU A 31 -0.80 15.14 6.76
N PRO A 32 -0.71 16.33 6.16
CA PRO A 32 0.19 17.35 6.66
C PRO A 32 -0.16 17.63 8.13
N PRO A 33 0.85 17.86 9.00
CA PRO A 33 0.59 18.12 10.42
C PRO A 33 -0.45 19.23 10.58
N ASN A 34 -1.64 18.88 11.07
CA ASN A 34 -2.72 19.83 11.35
C ASN A 34 -2.44 20.55 12.68
N ARG A 35 -1.28 21.21 12.74
CA ARG A 35 -0.93 22.12 13.83
C ARG A 35 -0.73 23.50 13.23
N PRO A 36 -1.21 24.57 13.89
CA PRO A 36 -0.95 25.92 13.44
C PRO A 36 0.56 26.10 13.22
N LEU A 37 0.97 26.55 12.03
CA LEU A 37 2.38 26.88 11.75
C LEU A 37 2.91 27.96 12.71
N TYR A 38 1.99 28.82 13.16
CA TYR A 38 2.23 29.90 14.09
C TYR A 38 1.12 29.89 15.14
N ASN A 39 1.51 29.88 16.40
CA ASN A 39 0.60 29.93 17.54
C ASN A 39 0.13 31.38 17.74
N TYR A 40 -0.64 31.92 16.78
CA TYR A 40 -1.29 33.23 16.91
C TYR A 40 -2.60 33.04 17.69
N GLY A 41 -2.51 32.84 19.01
CA GLY A 41 -3.70 32.87 19.86
C GLY A 41 -3.79 31.86 20.99
N ASP A 42 -2.69 31.28 21.46
CA ASP A 42 -2.69 30.67 22.80
C ASP A 42 -2.83 31.82 23.82
N LYS A 43 -4.05 31.97 24.34
CA LYS A 43 -4.40 32.94 25.39
C LYS A 43 -4.00 32.41 26.74
#